data_AF-A0A4U1M6Q0-F1
#
_entry.id   AF-A0A4U1M6Q0-F1
#
_cell.length_a   1.000
_cell.length_b   1.000
_cell.length_c   1.000
_cell.angle_alpha   90.00
_cell.angle_beta   90.00
_cell.angle_gamma   90.00
#
_symmetry.space_group_name_H-M   'P 1'
#
loop_
_entity.id
_entity.type
_entity.pdbx_description
1 polymer ?
#
loop_
_entity_poly.entity_id
_entity_poly.type
_entity_poly.pdbx_seq_one_letter_code
_entity_poly.pdbx_strand_id
1 'polypeptide(L)'
;MTRKLLFPLLAMVVVLISCSDETTVFEENDDNLVVEQDASVLENSLNFEDSGVLDFYPDQSASSKYAREGEEQAGDYPLSLVAQINPPSYSGAENLTASHIHLVNDYVYVSYNTAEDDYAGAMDIIYVGDPYQPRVTSRLYYTNADINSIKYENGFVYAAGGVDAEQSATADANSFLAKIPVANGRFNTDAGISYAFQEGFNATDVALTNAGVYVTSGKDGYIRLYDKSSLEMINEAAFQDLRSLAINNDKIAVLDASYGVRVLNSDFSQASDIAISGDFREADKRTLDYYGELIVVAEGQDGAGVYNAATGNLVQRLEIPISPENVEQGDIVTNAAAFNENILLMANGGAGLCLSEDDNGVDLVGIIALDGSINYVETKDDYIFAASGRGGLQIIKMNKPSQSLEESCVDTSRYSGSSNLTVASNQNLGYNGSNRFNSITVEGQLLLCGTWAVRNDVKVDKEAAFDMRGTLIVGRNSDRKDVIVEENATLRIEGDFAIYGNLILKKGASLEFLGDANRAYITGTVTQEEGTTVTGEFNDMNNRF
;
A
#
# COMPACT_ATOMS: atom_id res chain seq x y z
N MET A 1 -35.20 75.78 60.00
CA MET A 1 -34.44 74.53 59.73
C MET A 1 -35.47 73.53 59.25
N THR A 2 -35.52 73.02 58.02
CA THR A 2 -34.54 72.62 57.00
C THR A 2 -35.37 72.43 55.70
N ARG A 3 -35.10 73.11 54.57
CA ARG A 3 -34.37 72.57 53.39
C ARG A 3 -34.78 71.10 53.10
N LYS A 4 -35.40 70.68 51.99
CA LYS A 4 -35.03 70.89 50.57
C LYS A 4 -36.04 70.18 49.63
N LEU A 5 -36.17 70.76 48.44
CA LEU A 5 -36.29 70.21 47.07
C LEU A 5 -37.45 69.30 46.63
N LEU A 6 -38.14 69.80 45.58
CA LEU A 6 -38.73 69.03 44.48
C LEU A 6 -37.68 68.14 43.78
N PHE A 7 -38.09 66.94 43.36
CA PHE A 7 -37.44 66.16 42.31
C PHE A 7 -38.51 65.53 41.39
N PRO A 8 -38.29 65.49 40.06
CA PRO A 8 -39.30 65.07 39.09
C PRO A 8 -39.24 63.57 38.77
N LEU A 9 -40.34 63.14 38.14
CA LEU A 9 -40.58 61.90 37.41
C LEU A 9 -39.39 61.48 36.52
N LEU A 10 -38.92 60.24 36.67
CA LEU A 10 -38.17 59.54 35.61
C LEU A 10 -38.61 58.08 35.61
N ALA A 11 -39.54 57.75 34.70
CA ALA A 11 -39.89 56.39 34.37
C ALA A 11 -38.72 55.78 33.57
N MET A 12 -38.03 54.80 34.17
CA MET A 12 -36.98 54.05 33.51
C MET A 12 -37.65 52.98 32.63
N VAL A 13 -37.71 53.25 31.33
CA VAL A 13 -38.05 52.25 30.31
C VAL A 13 -36.84 51.33 30.17
N VAL A 14 -36.96 50.09 30.66
CA VAL A 14 -36.02 49.02 30.36
C VAL A 14 -36.36 48.53 28.95
N VAL A 15 -35.54 48.88 27.97
CA VAL A 15 -35.55 48.24 26.66
C VAL A 15 -34.88 46.89 26.82
N LEU A 16 -35.67 45.82 26.82
CA LEU A 16 -35.17 44.47 26.62
C LEU A 16 -34.68 44.41 25.17
N ILE A 17 -33.36 44.50 24.99
CA ILE A 17 -32.69 44.12 23.75
C ILE A 17 -32.75 42.59 23.72
N SER A 18 -33.75 42.07 23.02
CA SER A 18 -33.71 40.70 22.52
C SER A 18 -32.56 40.65 21.51
N CYS A 19 -31.47 39.97 21.85
CA CYS A 19 -30.62 39.41 20.81
C CYS A 19 -31.50 38.44 20.03
N SER A 20 -31.88 38.80 18.81
CA SER A 20 -32.23 37.79 17.82
C SER A 20 -30.94 37.05 17.53
N ASP A 21 -30.85 35.79 17.95
CA ASP A 21 -29.92 34.86 17.33
C ASP A 21 -30.31 34.83 15.85
N GLU A 22 -29.56 35.55 15.03
CA GLU A 22 -29.53 35.26 13.61
C GLU A 22 -28.89 33.89 13.50
N THR A 23 -29.73 32.89 13.28
CA THR A 23 -29.29 31.61 12.75
C THR A 23 -28.61 31.93 11.43
N THR A 24 -27.28 31.93 11.42
CA THR A 24 -26.53 31.87 10.19
C THR A 24 -26.92 30.55 9.54
N VAL A 25 -27.83 30.64 8.57
CA VAL A 25 -28.07 29.54 7.63
C VAL A 25 -26.78 29.42 6.84
N PHE A 26 -25.97 28.43 7.17
CA PHE A 26 -24.89 28.00 6.29
C PHE A 26 -25.56 27.37 5.06
N GLU A 27 -25.48 28.06 3.93
CA GLU A 27 -25.81 27.45 2.63
C GLU A 27 -24.65 26.51 2.28
N GLU A 28 -24.87 25.20 2.42
CA GLU A 28 -23.97 24.20 1.88
C GLU A 28 -23.98 24.37 0.35
N ASN A 29 -22.83 24.66 -0.26
CA ASN A 29 -22.73 24.55 -1.71
C ASN A 29 -22.83 23.06 -2.06
N ASP A 30 -23.63 22.71 -3.07
CA ASP A 30 -23.69 21.38 -3.70
C ASP A 30 -22.30 20.89 -4.23
N ASP A 31 -21.24 21.72 -4.13
CA ASP A 31 -19.90 21.53 -4.71
C ASP A 31 -18.86 20.86 -3.79
N ASN A 32 -19.24 20.33 -2.61
CA ASN A 32 -18.26 19.72 -1.70
C ASN A 32 -17.69 18.36 -2.20
N LEU A 33 -18.27 17.83 -3.28
CA LEU A 33 -17.88 16.58 -3.91
C LEU A 33 -17.63 16.79 -5.40
N VAL A 34 -16.43 16.42 -5.85
CA VAL A 34 -16.06 16.56 -7.26
C VAL A 34 -15.48 15.24 -7.77
N VAL A 35 -16.13 14.64 -8.77
CA VAL A 35 -15.58 13.48 -9.48
C VAL A 35 -14.68 13.97 -10.60
N GLU A 36 -13.41 13.57 -10.58
CA GLU A 36 -12.48 13.79 -11.68
C GLU A 36 -12.52 12.59 -12.64
N GLN A 37 -12.76 12.90 -13.92
CA GLN A 37 -12.85 11.94 -15.02
C GLN A 37 -11.95 12.30 -16.20
N ASP A 38 -11.30 13.47 -16.18
CA ASP A 38 -10.35 13.88 -17.20
C ASP A 38 -9.17 12.92 -17.22
N ALA A 39 -9.04 12.18 -18.33
CA ALA A 39 -8.01 11.17 -18.49
C ALA A 39 -6.60 11.75 -18.37
N SER A 40 -6.36 12.98 -18.81
CA SER A 40 -5.04 13.60 -18.69
C SER A 40 -4.70 13.92 -17.24
N VAL A 41 -5.66 14.39 -16.43
CA VAL A 41 -5.42 14.63 -14.99
C VAL A 41 -5.10 13.32 -14.27
N LEU A 42 -5.87 12.28 -14.56
CA LEU A 42 -5.69 10.96 -13.93
C LEU A 42 -4.39 10.28 -14.39
N GLU A 43 -4.05 10.34 -15.68
CA GLU A 43 -2.81 9.77 -16.24
C GLU A 43 -1.57 10.50 -15.72
N ASN A 44 -1.61 11.82 -15.58
CA ASN A 44 -0.50 12.61 -15.02
C ASN A 44 -0.27 12.35 -13.53
N SER A 45 -1.18 11.64 -12.85
CA SER A 45 -0.96 11.21 -11.46
C SER A 45 0.01 10.03 -11.37
N LEU A 46 0.25 9.29 -12.45
CA LEU A 46 1.22 8.19 -12.47
C LEU A 46 2.65 8.72 -12.64
N ASN A 47 3.54 8.24 -11.78
CA ASN A 47 4.98 8.46 -11.87
C ASN A 47 5.72 7.12 -12.01
N PHE A 48 6.60 7.05 -13.01
CA PHE A 48 7.40 5.87 -13.32
C PHE A 48 8.91 6.12 -13.15
N GLU A 49 9.32 7.27 -12.61
CA GLU A 49 10.73 7.67 -12.48
C GLU A 49 11.57 6.61 -11.75
N ASP A 50 11.02 6.04 -10.68
CA ASP A 50 11.70 5.02 -9.87
C ASP A 50 11.26 3.58 -10.16
N SER A 51 10.40 3.36 -11.16
CA SER A 51 9.94 2.01 -11.51
C SER A 51 11.09 1.08 -11.90
N GLY A 52 10.99 -0.19 -11.49
CA GLY A 52 11.97 -1.24 -11.76
C GLY A 52 12.39 -2.01 -10.53
N VAL A 53 13.54 -2.69 -10.58
CA VAL A 53 14.02 -3.54 -9.49
C VAL A 53 14.21 -2.73 -8.21
N LEU A 54 13.63 -3.23 -7.10
CA LEU A 54 13.79 -2.66 -5.78
C LEU A 54 14.94 -3.33 -5.03
N ASP A 55 15.66 -2.50 -4.28
CA ASP A 55 16.71 -2.95 -3.38
C ASP A 55 16.17 -3.15 -1.96
N PHE A 56 16.98 -3.81 -1.12
CA PHE A 56 16.80 -3.81 0.33
C PHE A 56 17.94 -3.05 0.98
N TYR A 57 17.63 -2.18 1.93
CA TYR A 57 18.61 -1.61 2.83
C TYR A 57 18.89 -2.59 3.98
N PRO A 58 20.17 -2.79 4.36
CA PRO A 58 20.51 -3.59 5.52
C PRO A 58 20.04 -2.88 6.79
N ASP A 59 19.60 -3.67 7.77
CA ASP A 59 19.35 -3.18 9.13
C ASP A 59 20.68 -2.87 9.82
N GLN A 60 20.89 -1.60 10.17
CA GLN A 60 22.10 -1.13 10.84
C GLN A 60 22.04 -1.33 12.37
N SER A 61 20.87 -1.62 12.95
CA SER A 61 20.70 -1.88 14.38
C SER A 61 21.27 -3.26 14.78
N ALA A 62 21.27 -4.20 13.83
CA ALA A 62 22.01 -5.45 13.89
C ALA A 62 23.53 -5.21 13.78
N SER A 63 24.13 -4.76 14.89
CA SER A 63 25.58 -4.74 15.12
C SER A 63 26.21 -6.14 15.21
N SER A 64 25.71 -7.12 14.44
CA SER A 64 26.38 -8.39 14.23
C SER A 64 27.53 -8.21 13.25
N LYS A 65 28.74 -8.23 13.80
CA LYS A 65 30.07 -8.25 13.16
C LYS A 65 30.31 -9.46 12.24
N TYR A 66 29.39 -9.78 11.34
CA TYR A 66 29.54 -10.86 10.35
C TYR A 66 28.93 -10.51 8.99
N ALA A 67 29.07 -9.27 8.51
CA ALA A 67 29.28 -9.08 7.08
C ALA A 67 30.67 -9.67 6.78
N ARG A 68 30.73 -11.01 6.60
CA ARG A 68 31.93 -11.64 6.08
C ARG A 68 32.22 -10.98 4.73
N GLU A 69 33.46 -10.52 4.53
CA GLU A 69 34.03 -10.26 3.21
C GLU A 69 33.96 -11.57 2.40
N GLY A 70 32.80 -11.82 1.79
CA GLY A 70 32.44 -12.96 0.96
C GLY A 70 31.27 -12.55 0.08
N GLU A 71 31.06 -13.27 -1.02
CA GLU A 71 29.98 -12.95 -1.95
C GLU A 71 28.62 -12.99 -1.25
N GLU A 72 27.86 -11.90 -1.38
CA GLU A 72 26.49 -11.77 -0.87
C GLU A 72 25.59 -12.85 -1.50
N GLN A 73 24.76 -13.51 -0.71
CA GLN A 73 23.81 -14.51 -1.22
C GLN A 73 22.67 -13.81 -1.97
N ALA A 74 22.16 -14.41 -3.04
CA ALA A 74 20.98 -13.88 -3.74
C ALA A 74 19.76 -13.88 -2.80
N GLY A 75 19.07 -12.75 -2.70
CA GLY A 75 17.88 -12.63 -1.85
C GLY A 75 16.66 -13.33 -2.46
N ASP A 76 15.77 -13.87 -1.63
CA ASP A 76 14.60 -14.67 -2.05
C ASP A 76 13.38 -13.82 -2.49
N TYR A 77 13.51 -12.49 -2.50
CA TYR A 77 12.42 -11.56 -2.83
C TYR A 77 12.79 -10.65 -4.03
N PRO A 78 12.42 -11.03 -5.27
CA PRO A 78 12.70 -10.25 -6.48
C PRO A 78 11.68 -9.12 -6.66
N LEU A 79 11.67 -8.16 -5.74
CA LEU A 79 10.71 -7.07 -5.74
C LEU A 79 10.93 -6.08 -6.90
N SER A 80 9.85 -5.56 -7.46
CA SER A 80 9.88 -4.45 -8.41
C SER A 80 8.82 -3.39 -8.12
N LEU A 81 9.20 -2.12 -8.22
CA LEU A 81 8.26 -0.99 -8.23
C LEU A 81 7.62 -0.89 -9.61
N VAL A 82 6.31 -1.09 -9.66
CA VAL A 82 5.50 -0.94 -10.88
C VAL A 82 5.35 0.54 -11.23
N ALA A 83 4.80 1.31 -10.29
CA ALA A 83 4.58 2.74 -10.44
C ALA A 83 4.34 3.38 -9.07
N GLN A 84 4.44 4.71 -9.05
CA GLN A 84 3.95 5.55 -7.95
C GLN A 84 2.73 6.32 -8.44
N ILE A 85 1.76 6.55 -7.56
CA ILE A 85 0.60 7.40 -7.83
C ILE A 85 0.68 8.61 -6.90
N ASN A 86 0.91 9.79 -7.49
CA ASN A 86 0.97 11.04 -6.75
C ASN A 86 -0.37 11.30 -6.03
N PRO A 87 -0.35 11.83 -4.80
CA PRO A 87 -1.57 12.18 -4.11
C PRO A 87 -2.44 13.15 -4.93
N PRO A 88 -3.76 13.05 -4.81
CA PRO A 88 -4.67 14.08 -5.28
C PRO A 88 -4.32 15.46 -4.69
N SER A 89 -4.51 16.52 -5.47
CA SER A 89 -4.38 17.89 -4.99
C SER A 89 -5.40 18.80 -5.67
N TYR A 90 -5.91 19.78 -4.92
CA TYR A 90 -6.80 20.84 -5.40
C TYR A 90 -6.64 22.09 -4.55
N SER A 91 -7.26 23.20 -4.97
CA SER A 91 -7.17 24.47 -4.25
C SER A 91 -7.69 24.32 -2.81
N GLY A 92 -6.82 24.56 -1.83
CA GLY A 92 -7.14 24.41 -0.41
C GLY A 92 -6.83 23.01 0.16
N ALA A 93 -6.32 22.09 -0.66
CA ALA A 93 -5.85 20.78 -0.23
C ALA A 93 -4.70 20.30 -1.12
N GLU A 94 -3.54 20.94 -0.98
CA GLU A 94 -2.35 20.62 -1.76
C GLU A 94 -1.46 19.53 -1.12
N ASN A 95 -1.76 19.11 0.11
CA ASN A 95 -0.92 18.22 0.92
C ASN A 95 -1.64 16.94 1.38
N LEU A 96 -2.57 16.41 0.58
CA LEU A 96 -3.25 15.17 0.92
C LEU A 96 -2.26 14.00 1.05
N THR A 97 -2.52 13.14 2.03
CA THR A 97 -1.70 11.96 2.29
C THR A 97 -2.51 10.69 2.12
N ALA A 98 -1.93 9.66 1.51
CA ALA A 98 -2.60 8.36 1.41
C ALA A 98 -2.76 7.76 2.82
N SER A 99 -4.00 7.43 3.19
CA SER A 99 -4.37 7.06 4.57
C SER A 99 -4.74 5.58 4.73
N HIS A 100 -5.28 4.96 3.68
CA HIS A 100 -5.69 3.56 3.68
C HIS A 100 -5.79 3.01 2.26
N ILE A 101 -5.64 1.69 2.13
CA ILE A 101 -5.62 0.98 0.85
C ILE A 101 -6.50 -0.26 0.96
N HIS A 102 -7.19 -0.60 -0.12
CA HIS A 102 -7.87 -1.89 -0.22
C HIS A 102 -7.79 -2.47 -1.63
N LEU A 103 -7.38 -3.73 -1.76
CA LEU A 103 -7.28 -4.43 -3.03
C LEU A 103 -8.43 -5.42 -3.24
N VAL A 104 -9.15 -5.28 -4.35
CA VAL A 104 -10.15 -6.26 -4.79
C VAL A 104 -9.97 -6.56 -6.28
N ASN A 105 -9.58 -7.81 -6.58
CA ASN A 105 -9.22 -8.26 -7.92
C ASN A 105 -8.13 -7.32 -8.51
N ASP A 106 -8.35 -6.80 -9.71
CA ASP A 106 -7.42 -5.92 -10.41
C ASP A 106 -7.54 -4.44 -10.03
N TYR A 107 -8.27 -4.10 -8.96
CA TYR A 107 -8.53 -2.72 -8.56
C TYR A 107 -8.10 -2.44 -7.13
N VAL A 108 -7.39 -1.32 -6.97
CA VAL A 108 -6.96 -0.75 -5.70
C VAL A 108 -7.79 0.49 -5.42
N TYR A 109 -8.28 0.60 -4.20
CA TYR A 109 -9.02 1.73 -3.69
C TYR A 109 -8.15 2.41 -2.63
N VAL A 110 -7.88 3.70 -2.80
CA VAL A 110 -7.02 4.46 -1.89
C VAL A 110 -7.80 5.63 -1.33
N SER A 111 -7.74 5.84 -0.03
CA SER A 111 -8.26 7.05 0.61
C SER A 111 -7.13 8.01 0.94
N TYR A 112 -7.50 9.29 1.01
CA TYR A 112 -6.60 10.37 1.36
C TYR A 112 -7.25 11.31 2.37
N ASN A 113 -6.46 11.84 3.30
CA ASN A 113 -6.84 12.84 4.29
C ASN A 113 -5.74 13.91 4.44
N THR A 114 -6.04 15.00 5.15
CA THR A 114 -4.99 15.92 5.62
C THR A 114 -4.36 15.41 6.92
N ALA A 115 -3.20 15.97 7.25
CA ALA A 115 -2.59 15.84 8.57
C ALA A 115 -2.88 17.05 9.46
N GLU A 116 -3.61 18.05 8.96
CA GLU A 116 -3.86 19.34 9.61
C GLU A 116 -5.30 19.38 10.16
N ASP A 117 -5.66 20.46 10.87
CA ASP A 117 -6.99 20.58 11.51
C ASP A 117 -8.13 20.81 10.49
N ASP A 118 -7.80 21.10 9.22
CA ASP A 118 -8.77 21.33 8.14
C ASP A 118 -9.19 20.01 7.48
N TYR A 119 -10.49 19.81 7.32
CA TYR A 119 -11.06 18.62 6.69
C TYR A 119 -10.98 18.67 5.17
N ALA A 120 -10.12 17.84 4.59
CA ALA A 120 -10.02 17.69 3.15
C ALA A 120 -9.53 16.29 2.76
N GLY A 121 -10.13 15.71 1.74
CA GLY A 121 -9.91 14.32 1.43
C GLY A 121 -10.14 14.00 -0.03
N ALA A 122 -9.76 12.79 -0.39
CA ALA A 122 -10.01 12.25 -1.71
C ALA A 122 -10.02 10.73 -1.66
N MET A 123 -10.47 10.13 -2.75
CA MET A 123 -10.32 8.71 -3.01
C MET A 123 -9.98 8.45 -4.47
N ASP A 124 -9.13 7.45 -4.70
CA ASP A 124 -8.79 6.96 -6.04
C ASP A 124 -9.26 5.52 -6.24
N ILE A 125 -9.68 5.21 -7.46
CA ILE A 125 -9.82 3.85 -7.97
C ILE A 125 -8.75 3.63 -9.03
N ILE A 126 -7.88 2.65 -8.81
CA ILE A 126 -6.69 2.41 -9.63
C ILE A 126 -6.77 0.99 -10.16
N TYR A 127 -6.65 0.82 -11.48
CA TYR A 127 -6.51 -0.49 -12.09
C TYR A 127 -5.04 -0.91 -12.10
N VAL A 128 -4.78 -2.13 -11.65
CA VAL A 128 -3.44 -2.73 -11.49
C VAL A 128 -3.31 -4.13 -12.09
N GLY A 129 -4.33 -4.60 -12.81
CA GLY A 129 -4.35 -5.94 -13.41
C GLY A 129 -3.29 -6.18 -14.48
N ASP A 130 -2.72 -5.11 -15.05
CA ASP A 130 -1.50 -5.18 -15.85
C ASP A 130 -0.38 -4.37 -15.18
N PRO A 131 0.70 -5.01 -14.69
CA PRO A 131 1.81 -4.30 -14.05
C PRO A 131 2.58 -3.38 -15.00
N TYR A 132 2.40 -3.50 -16.32
CA TYR A 132 3.02 -2.58 -17.29
C TYR A 132 2.09 -1.46 -17.73
N GLN A 133 0.82 -1.50 -17.34
CA GLN A 133 -0.20 -0.49 -17.69
C GLN A 133 -1.13 -0.17 -16.50
N PRO A 134 -0.59 0.22 -15.32
CA PRO A 134 -1.43 0.73 -14.24
C PRO A 134 -2.11 2.02 -14.68
N ARG A 135 -3.31 2.30 -14.15
CA ARG A 135 -4.05 3.54 -14.45
C ARG A 135 -4.93 3.99 -13.29
N VAL A 136 -4.94 5.29 -12.99
CA VAL A 136 -5.99 5.87 -12.15
C VAL A 136 -7.25 5.96 -13.01
N THR A 137 -8.28 5.21 -12.63
CA THR A 137 -9.52 5.10 -13.41
C THR A 137 -10.57 6.11 -13.00
N SER A 138 -10.56 6.58 -11.75
CA SER A 138 -11.49 7.57 -11.25
C SER A 138 -10.92 8.17 -9.96
N ARG A 139 -11.25 9.44 -9.73
CA ARG A 139 -10.93 10.14 -8.48
C ARG A 139 -12.16 10.89 -7.97
N LEU A 140 -12.35 10.92 -6.66
CA LEU A 140 -13.41 11.67 -6.01
C LEU A 140 -12.81 12.55 -4.91
N TYR A 141 -12.97 13.86 -5.02
CA TYR A 141 -12.55 14.84 -4.03
C TYR A 141 -13.66 15.09 -3.00
N TYR A 142 -13.26 15.24 -1.74
CA TYR A 142 -14.08 15.69 -0.61
C TYR A 142 -13.47 16.99 -0.06
N THR A 143 -14.04 18.14 -0.39
CA THR A 143 -13.43 19.43 -0.01
C THR A 143 -13.68 19.84 1.44
N ASN A 144 -14.50 19.08 2.17
CA ASN A 144 -14.91 19.36 3.54
C ASN A 144 -14.78 18.15 4.48
N ALA A 145 -14.14 17.06 4.04
CA ALA A 145 -14.11 15.82 4.81
C ALA A 145 -12.79 15.05 4.59
N ASP A 146 -12.24 14.52 5.68
CA ASP A 146 -11.13 13.57 5.63
C ASP A 146 -11.64 12.15 5.36
N ILE A 147 -10.88 11.37 4.59
CA ILE A 147 -11.16 9.95 4.39
C ILE A 147 -10.04 9.12 5.02
N ASN A 148 -10.37 8.39 6.08
CA ASN A 148 -9.41 7.69 6.94
C ASN A 148 -9.30 6.19 6.65
N SER A 149 -10.38 5.55 6.19
CA SER A 149 -10.41 4.14 5.80
C SER A 149 -11.37 3.90 4.64
N ILE A 150 -11.08 2.88 3.85
CA ILE A 150 -11.79 2.55 2.63
C ILE A 150 -11.88 1.03 2.44
N LYS A 151 -13.07 0.53 2.09
CA LYS A 151 -13.29 -0.84 1.62
C LYS A 151 -14.19 -0.84 0.40
N TYR A 152 -14.12 -1.89 -0.40
CA TYR A 152 -14.96 -2.08 -1.58
C TYR A 152 -15.64 -3.44 -1.51
N GLU A 153 -16.95 -3.47 -1.77
CA GLU A 153 -17.68 -4.72 -1.93
C GLU A 153 -18.89 -4.52 -2.83
N ASN A 154 -19.10 -5.45 -3.77
CA ASN A 154 -20.34 -5.58 -4.54
C ASN A 154 -20.81 -4.29 -5.23
N GLY A 155 -19.88 -3.53 -5.84
CA GLY A 155 -20.19 -2.30 -6.58
C GLY A 155 -20.33 -1.06 -5.69
N PHE A 156 -19.89 -1.11 -4.43
CA PHE A 156 -19.88 0.03 -3.53
C PHE A 156 -18.52 0.18 -2.85
N VAL A 157 -18.06 1.43 -2.78
CA VAL A 157 -17.03 1.85 -1.83
C VAL A 157 -17.70 2.25 -0.52
N TYR A 158 -17.13 1.79 0.59
CA TYR A 158 -17.48 2.19 1.94
C TYR A 158 -16.29 2.97 2.50
N ALA A 159 -16.51 4.25 2.83
CA ALA A 159 -15.46 5.15 3.26
C ALA A 159 -15.78 5.68 4.66
N ALA A 160 -14.85 5.51 5.60
CA ALA A 160 -14.94 6.04 6.95
C ALA A 160 -14.10 7.32 7.03
N GLY A 161 -14.69 8.40 7.57
CA GLY A 161 -14.05 9.71 7.58
C GLY A 161 -14.45 10.61 8.74
N GLY A 162 -13.94 11.85 8.67
CA GLY A 162 -14.25 12.95 9.57
C GLY A 162 -14.77 14.17 8.81
N VAL A 163 -15.75 14.88 9.37
CA VAL A 163 -16.30 16.13 8.86
C VAL A 163 -16.51 17.10 10.01
N ASP A 164 -16.50 18.41 9.75
CA ASP A 164 -16.98 19.38 10.72
C ASP A 164 -18.52 19.44 10.71
N ALA A 165 -19.16 18.78 11.68
CA ALA A 165 -20.62 18.77 11.78
C ALA A 165 -21.20 20.14 12.16
N GLU A 166 -20.43 21.06 12.75
CA GLU A 166 -20.90 22.42 13.02
C GLU A 166 -21.02 23.25 11.73
N GLN A 167 -20.27 22.86 10.69
CA GLN A 167 -20.26 23.51 9.38
C GLN A 167 -21.04 22.76 8.30
N SER A 168 -21.62 21.59 8.60
CA SER A 168 -22.40 20.79 7.65
C SER A 168 -23.91 20.98 7.85
N ALA A 169 -24.66 20.99 6.76
CA ALA A 169 -26.12 20.99 6.80
C ALA A 169 -26.72 19.57 6.98
N THR A 170 -25.90 18.52 6.80
CA THR A 170 -26.35 17.13 6.75
C THR A 170 -25.75 16.25 7.85
N ALA A 171 -24.53 16.54 8.30
CA ALA A 171 -23.89 15.77 9.37
C ALA A 171 -24.45 16.16 10.75
N ASP A 172 -24.82 15.15 11.55
CA ASP A 172 -25.22 15.32 12.95
C ASP A 172 -24.10 14.94 13.94
N ALA A 173 -22.99 14.40 13.44
CA ALA A 173 -21.76 14.13 14.16
C ALA A 173 -20.54 14.14 13.23
N ASN A 174 -19.34 14.32 13.79
CA ASN A 174 -18.11 14.46 12.99
C ASN A 174 -17.65 13.14 12.36
N SER A 175 -17.95 12.00 12.97
CA SER A 175 -17.58 10.68 12.45
C SER A 175 -18.64 10.19 11.47
N PHE A 176 -18.23 9.81 10.26
CA PHE A 176 -19.16 9.33 9.24
C PHE A 176 -18.71 8.06 8.51
N LEU A 177 -19.69 7.37 7.94
CA LEU A 177 -19.57 6.31 6.94
C LEU A 177 -20.29 6.77 5.66
N ALA A 178 -19.58 6.80 4.54
CA ALA A 178 -20.16 7.00 3.21
C ALA A 178 -20.22 5.69 2.44
N LYS A 179 -21.35 5.43 1.76
CA LYS A 179 -21.53 4.34 0.80
C LYS A 179 -21.70 4.92 -0.60
N ILE A 180 -20.72 4.65 -1.45
CA ILE A 180 -20.53 5.33 -2.73
C ILE A 180 -20.64 4.29 -3.86
N PRO A 181 -21.57 4.44 -4.82
CA PRO A 181 -21.71 3.52 -5.93
C PRO A 181 -20.48 3.55 -6.86
N VAL A 182 -20.11 2.38 -7.37
CA VAL A 182 -19.03 2.17 -8.34
C VAL A 182 -19.54 1.35 -9.51
N ALA A 183 -19.23 1.78 -10.73
CA ALA A 183 -19.56 1.07 -11.96
C ALA A 183 -18.34 1.03 -12.88
N ASN A 184 -17.99 -0.17 -13.37
CA ASN A 184 -16.88 -0.38 -14.31
C ASN A 184 -15.53 0.18 -13.80
N GLY A 185 -15.28 0.04 -12.49
CA GLY A 185 -14.07 0.57 -11.84
C GLY A 185 -14.04 2.09 -11.72
N ARG A 186 -15.20 2.78 -11.77
CA ARG A 186 -15.28 4.24 -11.64
C ARG A 186 -16.35 4.64 -10.61
N PHE A 187 -16.14 5.74 -9.90
CA PHE A 187 -17.17 6.28 -9.01
C PHE A 187 -18.39 6.71 -9.84
N ASN A 188 -19.57 6.40 -9.33
CA ASN A 188 -20.86 6.73 -9.95
C ASN A 188 -21.73 7.51 -8.96
N THR A 189 -21.34 8.76 -8.68
CA THR A 189 -22.03 9.63 -7.72
C THR A 189 -23.42 10.04 -8.18
N ASP A 190 -23.70 9.99 -9.49
CA ASP A 190 -25.04 10.21 -10.06
C ASP A 190 -26.10 9.21 -9.53
N ALA A 191 -25.67 8.03 -9.07
CA ALA A 191 -26.55 7.05 -8.43
C ALA A 191 -26.84 7.37 -6.95
N GLY A 192 -26.27 8.45 -6.42
CA GLY A 192 -26.45 8.93 -5.04
C GLY A 192 -25.49 8.29 -4.05
N ILE A 193 -25.02 9.08 -3.09
CA ILE A 193 -24.21 8.62 -1.96
C ILE A 193 -25.11 8.54 -0.73
N SER A 194 -24.96 7.49 0.06
CA SER A 194 -25.63 7.36 1.36
C SER A 194 -24.64 7.60 2.48
N TYR A 195 -25.06 8.30 3.53
CA TYR A 195 -24.24 8.59 4.71
C TYR A 195 -24.89 8.05 5.97
N ALA A 196 -24.06 7.61 6.92
CA ALA A 196 -24.42 7.39 8.31
C ALA A 196 -23.38 8.09 9.19
N PHE A 197 -23.80 8.54 10.36
CA PHE A 197 -22.99 9.33 11.27
C PHE A 197 -22.97 8.73 12.67
N GLN A 198 -21.89 8.95 13.40
CA GLN A 198 -21.73 8.46 14.76
C GLN A 198 -20.98 9.39 15.69
N GLU A 199 -21.17 9.18 16.99
CA GLU A 199 -20.37 9.85 18.00
C GLU A 199 -18.89 9.44 17.90
N GLY A 200 -18.03 10.34 18.36
CA GLY A 200 -16.58 10.31 18.19
C GLY A 200 -16.08 11.40 17.26
N PHE A 201 -14.81 11.76 17.40
CA PHE A 201 -14.23 12.90 16.68
C PHE A 201 -14.02 12.60 15.19
N ASN A 202 -13.72 11.36 14.83
CA ASN A 202 -13.54 10.90 13.46
C ASN A 202 -13.82 9.40 13.36
N ALA A 203 -14.31 8.92 12.21
CA ALA A 203 -14.33 7.49 11.94
C ALA A 203 -12.90 7.03 11.60
N THR A 204 -12.43 5.97 12.23
CA THR A 204 -11.03 5.51 12.15
C THR A 204 -10.86 4.34 11.21
N ASP A 205 -11.85 3.44 11.13
CA ASP A 205 -11.75 2.25 10.29
C ASP A 205 -13.11 1.63 9.93
N VAL A 206 -13.14 0.84 8.86
CA VAL A 206 -14.33 0.16 8.33
C VAL A 206 -14.03 -1.28 7.92
N ALA A 207 -14.90 -2.22 8.32
CA ALA A 207 -14.86 -3.60 7.88
C ALA A 207 -16.23 -4.09 7.41
N LEU A 208 -16.22 -5.02 6.46
CA LEU A 208 -17.42 -5.54 5.79
C LEU A 208 -17.57 -7.03 6.07
N THR A 209 -18.78 -7.45 6.45
CA THR A 209 -19.14 -8.88 6.58
C THR A 209 -20.55 -9.11 6.04
N ASN A 210 -20.99 -10.36 5.94
CA ASN A 210 -22.39 -10.64 5.60
C ASN A 210 -23.41 -10.03 6.58
N ALA A 211 -23.01 -9.72 7.82
CA ALA A 211 -23.88 -9.13 8.83
C ALA A 211 -24.12 -7.62 8.62
N GLY A 212 -23.18 -6.91 7.98
CA GLY A 212 -23.28 -5.46 7.85
C GLY A 212 -21.93 -4.77 7.63
N VAL A 213 -21.92 -3.46 7.87
CA VAL A 213 -20.75 -2.58 7.85
C VAL A 213 -20.37 -2.22 9.28
N TYR A 214 -19.19 -2.63 9.73
CA TYR A 214 -18.64 -2.24 11.02
C TYR A 214 -17.80 -0.99 10.86
N VAL A 215 -17.99 -0.02 11.76
CA VAL A 215 -17.26 1.26 11.75
C VAL A 215 -16.79 1.58 13.15
N THR A 216 -15.52 1.95 13.29
CA THR A 216 -14.96 2.46 14.56
C THR A 216 -14.76 3.97 14.50
N SER A 217 -14.87 4.64 15.65
CA SER A 217 -14.50 6.05 15.81
C SER A 217 -13.47 6.26 16.94
N GLY A 218 -12.63 7.28 16.77
CA GLY A 218 -11.62 7.70 17.75
C GLY A 218 -12.19 8.71 18.75
N LYS A 219 -11.59 8.75 19.95
CA LYS A 219 -11.88 9.64 21.10
C LYS A 219 -13.37 9.80 21.45
N ASP A 220 -13.77 9.28 22.61
CA ASP A 220 -15.19 8.98 22.93
C ASP A 220 -15.77 8.04 21.87
N GLY A 221 -14.96 7.03 21.51
CA GLY A 221 -15.14 6.19 20.35
C GLY A 221 -16.28 5.18 20.46
N TYR A 222 -16.83 4.80 19.31
CA TYR A 222 -17.84 3.76 19.20
C TYR A 222 -17.42 2.74 18.17
N ILE A 223 -17.78 1.47 18.40
CA ILE A 223 -18.01 0.54 17.31
C ILE A 223 -19.49 0.54 16.98
N ARG A 224 -19.82 0.65 15.70
CA ARG A 224 -21.19 0.53 15.19
C ARG A 224 -21.28 -0.50 14.09
N LEU A 225 -22.41 -1.20 14.05
CA LEU A 225 -22.80 -2.08 12.96
C LEU A 225 -23.98 -1.43 12.22
N TYR A 226 -23.84 -1.24 10.91
CA TYR A 226 -24.87 -0.72 10.03
C TYR A 226 -25.37 -1.77 9.04
N ASP A 227 -26.64 -1.70 8.68
CA ASP A 227 -27.18 -2.48 7.56
C ASP A 227 -26.53 -2.07 6.25
N LYS A 228 -26.08 -3.05 5.46
CA LYS A 228 -25.39 -2.78 4.18
C LYS A 228 -26.28 -2.08 3.16
N SER A 229 -27.59 -2.32 3.18
CA SER A 229 -28.53 -1.75 2.21
C SER A 229 -28.92 -0.33 2.59
N SER A 230 -29.44 -0.13 3.80
CA SER A 230 -30.04 1.13 4.25
C SER A 230 -29.07 2.05 5.01
N LEU A 231 -27.94 1.54 5.49
CA LEU A 231 -27.08 2.19 6.49
C LEU A 231 -27.80 2.52 7.81
N GLU A 232 -28.92 1.87 8.12
CA GLU A 232 -29.53 1.98 9.44
C GLU A 232 -28.66 1.29 10.50
N MET A 233 -28.49 1.92 11.65
CA MET A 233 -27.72 1.34 12.76
C MET A 233 -28.45 0.10 13.33
N ILE A 234 -27.70 -1.00 13.42
CA ILE A 234 -28.14 -2.29 13.95
C ILE A 234 -27.71 -2.45 15.41
N ASN A 235 -26.46 -2.12 15.73
CA ASN A 235 -25.89 -2.26 17.06
C ASN A 235 -24.77 -1.23 17.29
N GLU A 236 -24.50 -0.91 18.55
CA GLU A 236 -23.38 -0.05 18.94
C GLU A 236 -22.82 -0.40 20.33
N ALA A 237 -21.55 -0.08 20.55
CA ALA A 237 -20.92 -0.11 21.86
C ALA A 237 -19.87 1.00 22.00
N ALA A 238 -19.82 1.61 23.18
CA ALA A 238 -18.91 2.72 23.48
C ALA A 238 -17.57 2.22 24.02
N PHE A 239 -16.51 2.92 23.63
CA PHE A 239 -15.11 2.72 24.00
C PHE A 239 -14.44 4.08 24.20
N GLN A 240 -13.17 4.09 24.62
CA GLN A 240 -12.48 5.36 24.83
C GLN A 240 -11.91 5.91 23.53
N ASP A 241 -11.13 5.10 22.80
CA ASP A 241 -10.39 5.61 21.64
C ASP A 241 -10.03 4.49 20.65
N LEU A 242 -10.96 4.14 19.75
CA LEU A 242 -10.75 3.05 18.80
C LEU A 242 -9.96 3.51 17.58
N ARG A 243 -8.86 2.81 17.27
CA ARG A 243 -7.93 3.15 16.18
C ARG A 243 -8.08 2.28 14.92
N SER A 244 -8.51 1.03 15.09
CA SER A 244 -8.76 0.10 13.97
C SER A 244 -9.62 -1.08 14.40
N LEU A 245 -10.12 -1.85 13.43
CA LEU A 245 -10.71 -3.15 13.67
C LEU A 245 -10.22 -4.22 12.68
N ALA A 246 -10.24 -5.47 13.11
CA ALA A 246 -10.12 -6.62 12.23
C ALA A 246 -11.14 -7.69 12.62
N ILE A 247 -11.59 -8.46 11.64
CA ILE A 247 -12.62 -9.48 11.84
C ILE A 247 -12.09 -10.82 11.35
N ASN A 248 -12.19 -11.84 12.20
CA ASN A 248 -11.87 -13.22 11.85
C ASN A 248 -13.00 -14.13 12.33
N ASN A 249 -13.70 -14.75 11.38
CA ASN A 249 -14.96 -15.46 11.62
C ASN A 249 -15.98 -14.54 12.32
N ASP A 250 -16.47 -14.95 13.50
CA ASP A 250 -17.45 -14.21 14.30
C ASP A 250 -16.79 -13.35 15.40
N LYS A 251 -15.46 -13.19 15.37
CA LYS A 251 -14.71 -12.41 16.35
C LYS A 251 -14.26 -11.09 15.75
N ILE A 252 -14.45 -10.04 16.53
CA ILE A 252 -14.14 -8.66 16.14
C ILE A 252 -13.06 -8.17 17.08
N ALA A 253 -11.84 -8.00 16.60
CA ALA A 253 -10.79 -7.33 17.36
C ALA A 253 -10.86 -5.82 17.08
N VAL A 254 -10.87 -5.02 18.14
CA VAL A 254 -10.73 -3.56 18.07
C VAL A 254 -9.50 -3.12 18.85
N LEU A 255 -8.72 -2.19 18.28
CA LEU A 255 -7.60 -1.57 18.95
C LEU A 255 -8.08 -0.32 19.66
N ASP A 256 -8.04 -0.33 20.99
CA ASP A 256 -8.41 0.76 21.87
C ASP A 256 -7.12 1.38 22.44
N ALA A 257 -6.78 2.60 22.03
CA ALA A 257 -5.54 3.26 22.43
C ALA A 257 -5.41 3.49 23.95
N SER A 258 -6.52 3.40 24.70
CA SER A 258 -6.51 3.46 26.17
C SER A 258 -6.10 2.14 26.85
N TYR A 259 -5.98 1.04 26.10
CA TYR A 259 -5.89 -0.29 26.68
C TYR A 259 -5.03 -1.31 25.88
N GLY A 260 -5.15 -1.35 24.56
CA GLY A 260 -4.67 -2.45 23.71
C GLY A 260 -5.80 -3.07 22.89
N VAL A 261 -5.81 -4.38 22.72
CA VAL A 261 -6.82 -5.05 21.89
C VAL A 261 -7.97 -5.57 22.73
N ARG A 262 -9.20 -5.33 22.29
CA ARG A 262 -10.41 -5.97 22.82
C ARG A 262 -10.99 -6.88 21.74
N VAL A 263 -11.25 -8.13 22.09
CA VAL A 263 -11.90 -9.09 21.18
C VAL A 263 -13.35 -9.24 21.58
N LEU A 264 -14.25 -8.93 20.67
CA LEU A 264 -15.69 -8.89 20.87
C LEU A 264 -16.37 -10.06 20.14
N ASN A 265 -17.53 -10.46 20.64
CA ASN A 265 -18.50 -11.26 19.89
C ASN A 265 -19.32 -10.36 18.94
N SER A 266 -20.13 -10.96 18.08
CA SER A 266 -21.01 -10.26 17.15
C SER A 266 -22.07 -9.35 17.81
N ASP A 267 -22.39 -9.57 19.09
CA ASP A 267 -23.25 -8.70 19.90
C ASP A 267 -22.49 -7.57 20.61
N PHE A 268 -21.20 -7.39 20.31
CA PHE A 268 -20.26 -6.47 20.96
C PHE A 268 -19.96 -6.75 22.43
N SER A 269 -20.39 -7.89 22.97
CA SER A 269 -19.90 -8.34 24.27
C SER A 269 -18.41 -8.72 24.19
N GLN A 270 -17.61 -8.29 25.16
CA GLN A 270 -16.18 -8.63 25.21
C GLN A 270 -16.01 -10.14 25.47
N ALA A 271 -15.32 -10.82 24.55
CA ALA A 271 -14.96 -12.23 24.65
C ALA A 271 -13.60 -12.44 25.32
N SER A 272 -12.63 -11.59 24.99
CA SER A 272 -11.28 -11.59 25.57
C SER A 272 -10.60 -10.23 25.32
N ASP A 273 -9.38 -10.08 25.84
CA ASP A 273 -8.59 -8.86 25.72
C ASP A 273 -7.08 -9.18 25.69
N ILE A 274 -6.32 -8.23 25.17
CA ILE A 274 -4.86 -8.21 25.14
C ILE A 274 -4.43 -6.83 25.63
N ALA A 275 -3.98 -6.75 26.88
CA ALA A 275 -3.47 -5.52 27.44
C ALA A 275 -2.12 -5.16 26.82
N ILE A 276 -2.02 -3.96 26.24
CA ILE A 276 -0.79 -3.45 25.61
C ILE A 276 -0.48 -2.10 26.26
N SER A 277 0.71 -1.97 26.84
CA SER A 277 1.14 -0.76 27.55
C SER A 277 1.95 0.22 26.68
N GLY A 278 1.86 0.08 25.35
CA GLY A 278 2.60 0.89 24.38
C GLY A 278 2.04 2.31 24.27
N ASP A 279 2.88 3.25 23.82
CA ASP A 279 2.45 4.62 23.52
C ASP A 279 1.83 4.68 22.12
N PHE A 280 0.50 4.65 22.07
CA PHE A 280 -0.25 4.81 20.82
C PHE A 280 -0.34 6.27 20.34
N ARG A 281 0.18 7.24 21.11
CA ARG A 281 0.12 8.69 20.87
C ARG A 281 -1.30 9.25 20.64
N GLU A 282 -1.46 10.56 20.78
CA GLU A 282 -2.75 11.20 20.52
C GLU A 282 -3.04 11.22 19.01
N ALA A 283 -4.23 10.77 18.60
CA ALA A 283 -4.75 10.79 17.21
C ALA A 283 -3.98 9.99 16.14
N ASP A 284 -2.81 9.46 16.44
CA ASP A 284 -1.99 8.64 15.54
C ASP A 284 -2.71 7.36 15.04
N LYS A 285 -2.68 7.10 13.72
CA LYS A 285 -3.27 5.87 13.18
C LYS A 285 -2.46 4.64 13.59
N ARG A 286 -3.15 3.60 14.08
CA ARG A 286 -2.56 2.30 14.43
C ARG A 286 -3.49 1.19 13.98
N THR A 287 -2.93 0.20 13.30
CA THR A 287 -3.70 -0.92 12.77
C THR A 287 -3.48 -2.19 13.58
N LEU A 288 -4.43 -3.11 13.46
CA LEU A 288 -4.29 -4.49 13.85
C LEU A 288 -4.82 -5.36 12.70
N ASP A 289 -4.31 -6.57 12.56
CA ASP A 289 -4.88 -7.54 11.63
C ASP A 289 -4.74 -8.98 12.15
N TYR A 290 -5.56 -9.88 11.63
CA TYR A 290 -5.51 -11.30 11.91
C TYR A 290 -4.66 -12.05 10.89
N TYR A 291 -3.89 -13.03 11.37
CA TYR A 291 -3.27 -14.04 10.53
C TYR A 291 -3.42 -15.43 11.17
N GLY A 292 -4.38 -16.21 10.67
CA GLY A 292 -4.74 -17.49 11.28
C GLY A 292 -5.17 -17.35 12.74
N GLU A 293 -4.35 -17.88 13.65
CA GLU A 293 -4.57 -17.80 15.10
C GLU A 293 -3.82 -16.63 15.76
N LEU A 294 -3.11 -15.81 14.98
CA LEU A 294 -2.34 -14.66 15.44
C LEU A 294 -3.09 -13.35 15.20
N ILE A 295 -2.78 -12.35 16.03
CA ILE A 295 -3.10 -10.94 15.80
C ILE A 295 -1.77 -10.19 15.78
N VAL A 296 -1.55 -9.39 14.73
CA VAL A 296 -0.48 -8.39 14.72
C VAL A 296 -1.06 -7.04 15.09
N VAL A 297 -0.32 -6.29 15.90
CA VAL A 297 -0.69 -4.94 16.34
C VAL A 297 0.47 -4.00 16.05
N ALA A 298 0.20 -2.88 15.39
CA ALA A 298 1.14 -1.79 15.25
C ALA A 298 1.23 -1.02 16.58
N GLU A 299 2.38 -1.11 17.26
CA GLU A 299 2.60 -0.58 18.62
C GLU A 299 3.37 0.76 18.61
N GLY A 300 3.34 1.49 17.49
CA GLY A 300 4.02 2.78 17.38
C GLY A 300 5.53 2.64 17.49
N GLN A 301 6.14 3.28 18.49
CA GLN A 301 7.60 3.27 18.65
C GLN A 301 8.16 1.89 19.04
N ASP A 302 7.32 1.00 19.56
CA ASP A 302 7.73 -0.34 20.00
C ASP A 302 7.75 -1.35 18.84
N GLY A 303 7.38 -0.94 17.63
CA GLY A 303 7.33 -1.80 16.44
C GLY A 303 6.00 -2.52 16.29
N ALA A 304 6.03 -3.81 15.94
CA ALA A 304 4.82 -4.63 15.85
C ALA A 304 4.82 -5.78 16.86
N GLY A 305 3.74 -5.91 17.63
CA GLY A 305 3.50 -7.04 18.51
C GLY A 305 2.71 -8.13 17.81
N VAL A 306 3.20 -9.37 17.84
CA VAL A 306 2.51 -10.56 17.34
C VAL A 306 2.01 -11.37 18.54
N TYR A 307 0.70 -11.54 18.61
CA TYR A 307 0.00 -12.15 19.75
C TYR A 307 -0.78 -13.38 19.32
N ASN A 308 -0.91 -14.36 20.21
CA ASN A 308 -1.85 -15.44 20.01
C ASN A 308 -3.27 -14.96 20.34
N ALA A 309 -4.18 -15.00 19.37
CA ALA A 309 -5.53 -14.46 19.49
C ALA A 309 -6.38 -15.16 20.57
N ALA A 310 -6.13 -16.44 20.82
CA ALA A 310 -6.92 -17.24 21.77
C ALA A 310 -6.48 -17.01 23.22
N THR A 311 -5.19 -16.81 23.46
CA THR A 311 -4.61 -16.70 24.82
C THR A 311 -4.23 -15.27 25.21
N GLY A 312 -4.09 -14.37 24.24
CA GLY A 312 -3.59 -13.00 24.43
C GLY A 312 -2.10 -12.91 24.75
N ASN A 313 -1.36 -14.03 24.71
CA ASN A 313 0.07 -14.03 24.97
C ASN A 313 0.83 -13.41 23.80
N LEU A 314 1.81 -12.56 24.11
CA LEU A 314 2.80 -12.09 23.16
C LEU A 314 3.64 -13.29 22.69
N VAL A 315 3.64 -13.54 21.39
CA VAL A 315 4.47 -14.55 20.73
C VAL A 315 5.84 -13.95 20.43
N GLN A 316 5.86 -12.79 19.78
CA GLN A 316 7.06 -12.07 19.37
C GLN A 316 6.77 -10.58 19.26
N ARG A 317 7.75 -9.73 19.55
CA ARG A 317 7.73 -8.32 19.17
C ARG A 317 8.82 -8.09 18.13
N LEU A 318 8.45 -7.39 17.06
CA LEU A 318 9.34 -7.02 15.96
C LEU A 318 9.71 -5.56 16.12
N GLU A 319 10.99 -5.31 16.37
CA GLU A 319 11.52 -3.95 16.49
C GLU A 319 11.55 -3.26 15.12
N ILE A 320 11.56 -1.93 15.11
CA ILE A 320 11.67 -1.15 13.88
C ILE A 320 13.13 -1.16 13.41
N PRO A 321 13.46 -1.77 12.26
CA PRO A 321 14.79 -1.62 11.69
C PRO A 321 14.97 -0.18 11.19
N ILE A 322 16.18 0.38 11.33
CA ILE A 322 16.46 1.78 10.96
C ILE A 322 17.51 1.82 9.85
N SER A 323 17.15 2.40 8.69
CA SER A 323 18.06 2.69 7.58
C SER A 323 17.45 3.75 6.64
N PRO A 324 18.13 4.86 6.29
CA PRO A 324 19.48 5.32 6.68
C PRO A 324 19.51 6.16 7.97
N GLU A 325 20.71 6.51 8.47
CA GLU A 325 20.88 7.49 9.55
C GLU A 325 20.21 8.83 9.16
N ASN A 326 19.56 9.50 10.11
CA ASN A 326 18.88 10.81 10.04
C ASN A 326 17.34 10.83 9.93
N VAL A 327 16.65 9.72 10.17
CA VAL A 327 15.19 9.78 10.41
C VAL A 327 14.93 10.45 11.77
N GLU A 328 14.00 11.41 11.84
CA GLU A 328 13.63 12.02 13.11
C GLU A 328 13.02 10.97 14.05
N GLN A 329 13.45 10.96 15.31
CA GLN A 329 12.98 9.96 16.30
C GLN A 329 11.45 9.96 16.48
N GLY A 330 10.80 11.10 16.21
CA GLY A 330 9.35 11.23 16.21
C GLY A 330 8.68 10.39 15.12
N ASP A 331 9.34 10.23 13.97
CA ASP A 331 8.79 9.60 12.76
C ASP A 331 9.09 8.09 12.67
N ILE A 332 9.91 7.56 13.58
CA ILE A 332 10.21 6.14 13.70
C ILE A 332 9.08 5.47 14.50
N VAL A 333 8.00 5.13 13.80
CA VAL A 333 6.81 4.50 14.37
C VAL A 333 6.20 3.50 13.41
N THR A 334 5.84 2.31 13.89
CA THR A 334 4.98 1.39 13.14
C THR A 334 3.55 1.86 13.19
N ASN A 335 3.06 2.33 12.04
CA ASN A 335 1.69 2.81 11.86
C ASN A 335 0.77 1.67 11.42
N ALA A 336 1.27 0.77 10.57
CA ALA A 336 0.51 -0.38 10.11
C ALA A 336 1.35 -1.65 9.93
N ALA A 337 0.69 -2.80 10.03
CA ALA A 337 1.27 -4.09 9.71
C ALA A 337 0.26 -4.94 8.94
N ALA A 338 0.74 -5.73 7.97
CA ALA A 338 -0.10 -6.60 7.15
C ALA A 338 0.60 -7.91 6.83
N PHE A 339 -0.14 -9.02 6.93
CA PHE A 339 0.32 -10.35 6.56
C PHE A 339 -0.15 -10.74 5.16
N ASN A 340 0.70 -11.48 4.44
CA ASN A 340 0.31 -12.17 3.22
C ASN A 340 1.11 -13.46 3.11
N GLU A 341 0.44 -14.60 3.28
CA GLU A 341 1.10 -15.91 3.38
C GLU A 341 2.17 -15.86 4.49
N ASN A 342 3.43 -16.22 4.18
CA ASN A 342 4.54 -16.24 5.13
C ASN A 342 5.24 -14.88 5.28
N ILE A 343 4.80 -13.80 4.63
CA ILE A 343 5.44 -12.48 4.82
C ILE A 343 4.63 -11.59 5.75
N LEU A 344 5.34 -10.83 6.58
CA LEU A 344 4.83 -9.73 7.37
C LEU A 344 5.48 -8.43 6.92
N LEU A 345 4.66 -7.43 6.63
CA LEU A 345 5.10 -6.09 6.29
C LEU A 345 4.80 -5.14 7.43
N MET A 346 5.74 -4.25 7.76
CA MET A 346 5.51 -3.15 8.70
C MET A 346 5.78 -1.81 8.03
N ALA A 347 4.77 -0.93 8.06
CA ALA A 347 4.82 0.46 7.62
C ALA A 347 5.33 1.32 8.78
N ASN A 348 6.63 1.65 8.75
CA ASN A 348 7.35 2.23 9.89
C ASN A 348 7.55 3.75 9.80
N GLY A 349 6.62 4.46 9.17
CA GLY A 349 6.68 5.90 9.00
C GLY A 349 7.97 6.30 8.29
N GLY A 350 8.73 7.21 8.90
CA GLY A 350 10.00 7.69 8.36
C GLY A 350 11.08 6.61 8.24
N ALA A 351 10.94 5.47 8.92
CA ALA A 351 11.86 4.33 8.81
C ALA A 351 11.54 3.39 7.63
N GLY A 352 10.52 3.72 6.81
CA GLY A 352 10.23 3.02 5.56
C GLY A 352 9.36 1.77 5.73
N LEU A 353 9.31 0.96 4.66
CA LEU A 353 8.58 -0.30 4.62
C LEU A 353 9.55 -1.45 4.86
N CYS A 354 9.33 -2.27 5.88
CA CYS A 354 10.12 -3.47 6.11
C CYS A 354 9.35 -4.74 5.79
N LEU A 355 10.10 -5.77 5.38
CA LEU A 355 9.61 -7.12 5.11
C LEU A 355 10.30 -8.07 6.07
N SER A 356 9.49 -8.90 6.72
CA SER A 356 9.90 -10.04 7.52
C SER A 356 9.24 -11.31 6.98
N GLU A 357 9.85 -12.45 7.23
CA GLU A 357 9.35 -13.78 6.83
C GLU A 357 9.10 -14.64 8.06
N ASP A 358 7.97 -15.36 8.08
CA ASP A 358 7.65 -16.38 9.07
C ASP A 358 8.13 -17.76 8.60
N ASP A 359 9.33 -18.16 9.05
CA ASP A 359 9.88 -19.51 8.87
C ASP A 359 10.30 -20.09 10.23
N ASN A 360 9.31 -20.48 11.03
CA ASN A 360 9.43 -20.90 12.44
C ASN A 360 9.75 -19.74 13.40
N GLY A 361 9.17 -18.58 13.14
CA GLY A 361 9.47 -17.31 13.79
C GLY A 361 9.56 -16.21 12.73
N VAL A 362 9.17 -14.99 13.10
CA VAL A 362 9.17 -13.88 12.15
C VAL A 362 10.54 -13.21 12.16
N ASP A 363 11.32 -13.43 11.10
CA ASP A 363 12.68 -12.93 10.94
C ASP A 363 12.74 -11.79 9.92
N LEU A 364 13.51 -10.73 10.21
CA LEU A 364 13.65 -9.59 9.33
C LEU A 364 14.41 -9.97 8.05
N VAL A 365 13.82 -9.70 6.90
CA VAL A 365 14.48 -9.79 5.59
C VAL A 365 15.19 -8.48 5.28
N GLY A 366 14.54 -7.34 5.50
CA GLY A 366 15.15 -6.01 5.36
C GLY A 366 14.15 -4.88 5.15
N ILE A 367 14.68 -3.68 4.91
CA ILE A 367 13.88 -2.49 4.57
C ILE A 367 13.83 -2.35 3.05
N ILE A 368 12.65 -2.35 2.46
CA ILE A 368 12.47 -2.16 1.01
C ILE A 368 12.86 -0.71 0.67
N ALA A 369 13.73 -0.55 -0.33
CA ALA A 369 14.26 0.75 -0.73
C ALA A 369 13.22 1.61 -1.47
N LEU A 370 12.30 2.17 -0.71
CA LEU A 370 11.29 3.14 -1.14
C LEU A 370 11.57 4.52 -0.54
N ASP A 371 11.14 5.55 -1.25
CA ASP A 371 11.22 6.92 -0.75
C ASP A 371 9.92 7.32 -0.02
N GLY A 372 10.09 8.18 0.98
CA GLY A 372 9.00 8.78 1.76
C GLY A 372 8.61 8.00 3.02
N SER A 373 7.65 8.56 3.75
CA SER A 373 7.19 8.03 5.04
C SER A 373 6.05 7.04 4.82
N ILE A 374 6.27 5.77 5.13
CA ILE A 374 5.30 4.70 4.87
C ILE A 374 4.35 4.56 6.05
N ASN A 375 3.10 4.98 5.87
CA ASN A 375 2.11 5.09 6.94
C ASN A 375 1.02 4.01 6.91
N TYR A 376 0.87 3.31 5.79
CA TYR A 376 -0.06 2.19 5.66
C TYR A 376 0.47 1.18 4.64
N VAL A 377 0.11 -0.10 4.81
CA VAL A 377 0.44 -1.16 3.87
C VAL A 377 -0.73 -2.13 3.73
N GLU A 378 -1.03 -2.52 2.50
CA GLU A 378 -1.94 -3.61 2.14
C GLU A 378 -1.15 -4.59 1.27
N THR A 379 -1.29 -5.89 1.48
CA THR A 379 -0.62 -6.91 0.66
C THR A 379 -1.55 -8.06 0.38
N LYS A 380 -1.54 -8.54 -0.86
CA LYS A 380 -2.35 -9.68 -1.28
C LYS A 380 -1.80 -10.28 -2.55
N ASP A 381 -1.86 -11.60 -2.64
CA ASP A 381 -1.37 -12.39 -3.76
C ASP A 381 0.11 -12.03 -4.05
N ASP A 382 0.38 -11.42 -5.20
CA ASP A 382 1.71 -11.04 -5.68
C ASP A 382 2.01 -9.52 -5.55
N TYR A 383 1.16 -8.77 -4.85
CA TYR A 383 1.28 -7.32 -4.76
C TYR A 383 1.40 -6.82 -3.33
N ILE A 384 2.19 -5.76 -3.19
CA ILE A 384 2.31 -4.92 -2.00
C ILE A 384 1.95 -3.50 -2.41
N PHE A 385 1.09 -2.85 -1.62
CA PHE A 385 0.70 -1.47 -1.79
C PHE A 385 1.05 -0.69 -0.55
N ALA A 386 1.88 0.35 -0.69
CA ALA A 386 2.34 1.14 0.44
C ALA A 386 1.89 2.60 0.29
N ALA A 387 1.30 3.16 1.34
CA ALA A 387 0.94 4.56 1.41
C ALA A 387 2.12 5.37 1.94
N SER A 388 2.81 6.09 1.06
CA SER A 388 4.02 6.87 1.36
C SER A 388 3.72 8.33 1.74
N GLY A 389 2.71 8.57 2.59
CA GLY A 389 2.33 9.91 3.01
C GLY A 389 2.11 10.86 1.82
N ARG A 390 2.97 11.89 1.68
CA ARG A 390 2.97 12.86 0.57
C ARG A 390 3.51 12.30 -0.76
N GLY A 391 4.20 11.16 -0.74
CA GLY A 391 4.62 10.42 -1.94
C GLY A 391 3.50 9.58 -2.56
N GLY A 392 2.31 9.55 -1.94
CA GLY A 392 1.13 8.86 -2.46
C GLY A 392 1.23 7.35 -2.40
N LEU A 393 0.69 6.64 -3.39
CA LEU A 393 0.68 5.18 -3.43
C LEU A 393 1.94 4.64 -4.10
N GLN A 394 2.59 3.65 -3.50
CA GLN A 394 3.63 2.83 -4.11
C GLN A 394 3.02 1.48 -4.51
N ILE A 395 3.11 1.10 -5.79
CA ILE A 395 2.63 -0.20 -6.30
C ILE A 395 3.83 -1.11 -6.52
N ILE A 396 3.93 -2.18 -5.73
CA ILE A 396 5.06 -3.08 -5.72
C ILE A 396 4.57 -4.48 -6.09
N LYS A 397 5.33 -5.15 -6.95
CA LYS A 397 5.10 -6.55 -7.31
C LYS A 397 6.20 -7.39 -6.67
N MET A 398 5.81 -8.46 -6.00
CA MET A 398 6.77 -9.42 -5.41
C MET A 398 7.36 -10.34 -6.47
N ASN A 399 6.67 -10.46 -7.60
CA ASN A 399 7.01 -11.29 -8.74
C ASN A 399 7.17 -12.77 -8.33
N LYS A 400 6.24 -13.28 -7.53
CA LYS A 400 6.15 -14.69 -7.15
C LYS A 400 6.02 -15.56 -8.42
N PRO A 401 6.68 -16.73 -8.48
CA PRO A 401 6.57 -17.63 -9.62
C PRO A 401 5.13 -18.06 -9.88
N SER A 402 4.73 -18.17 -11.16
CA SER A 402 3.42 -18.72 -11.52
C SER A 402 3.40 -20.25 -11.37
N GLN A 403 2.27 -20.80 -10.92
CA GLN A 403 2.11 -22.23 -10.57
C GLN A 403 2.08 -23.22 -11.76
N SER A 404 2.57 -22.87 -12.95
CA SER A 404 2.54 -23.80 -14.10
C SER A 404 3.74 -23.65 -15.03
N LEU A 405 4.88 -24.26 -14.71
CA LEU A 405 6.04 -24.36 -15.63
C LEU A 405 6.81 -25.70 -15.46
N GLU A 406 6.10 -26.81 -15.16
CA GLU A 406 6.74 -28.05 -14.69
C GLU A 406 7.61 -28.78 -15.74
N GLU A 407 7.17 -28.95 -17.00
CA GLU A 407 7.80 -30.00 -17.85
C GLU A 407 9.28 -29.76 -18.25
N SER A 408 9.78 -28.52 -18.25
CA SER A 408 11.19 -28.21 -18.54
C SER A 408 12.01 -27.81 -17.31
N CYS A 409 11.36 -27.56 -16.17
CA CYS A 409 11.99 -27.01 -14.96
C CYS A 409 12.03 -28.02 -13.80
N VAL A 410 11.30 -29.15 -13.87
CA VAL A 410 11.16 -30.17 -12.81
C VAL A 410 12.50 -30.73 -12.31
N ASP A 411 13.52 -30.83 -13.17
CA ASP A 411 14.83 -31.41 -12.82
C ASP A 411 15.89 -30.36 -12.41
N THR A 412 15.53 -29.07 -12.33
CA THR A 412 16.45 -28.01 -11.91
C THR A 412 16.51 -27.88 -10.38
N SER A 413 17.64 -27.42 -9.84
CA SER A 413 17.77 -27.17 -8.38
C SER A 413 17.28 -25.76 -8.02
N ARG A 414 16.74 -25.56 -6.82
CA ARG A 414 16.47 -24.19 -6.32
C ARG A 414 17.79 -23.41 -6.23
N TYR A 415 17.82 -22.15 -6.70
CA TYR A 415 19.01 -21.31 -6.58
C TYR A 415 19.22 -20.85 -5.14
N SER A 416 20.43 -21.03 -4.62
CA SER A 416 20.84 -20.58 -3.28
C SER A 416 22.28 -20.04 -3.26
N GLY A 417 22.74 -19.52 -4.41
CA GLY A 417 24.11 -19.09 -4.63
C GLY A 417 24.32 -17.58 -4.45
N SER A 418 25.42 -17.09 -5.01
CA SER A 418 25.84 -15.68 -5.00
C SER A 418 24.85 -14.75 -5.70
N SER A 419 24.75 -13.51 -5.23
CA SER A 419 24.02 -12.44 -5.90
C SER A 419 24.69 -12.02 -7.22
N ASN A 420 25.94 -12.42 -7.48
CA ASN A 420 26.58 -12.28 -8.79
C ASN A 420 26.70 -13.66 -9.46
N LEU A 421 25.75 -13.98 -10.34
CA LEU A 421 25.77 -15.27 -11.04
C LEU A 421 26.72 -15.20 -12.23
N THR A 422 27.81 -15.97 -12.18
CA THR A 422 28.69 -16.22 -13.34
C THR A 422 28.62 -17.69 -13.72
N VAL A 423 28.23 -17.97 -14.96
CA VAL A 423 28.25 -19.32 -15.54
C VAL A 423 29.42 -19.42 -16.50
N ALA A 424 30.47 -20.15 -16.12
CA ALA A 424 31.68 -20.27 -16.94
C ALA A 424 31.41 -21.03 -18.25
N SER A 425 32.24 -20.79 -19.27
CA SER A 425 32.09 -21.36 -20.62
C SER A 425 31.98 -22.89 -20.72
N ASN A 426 32.49 -23.62 -19.73
CA ASN A 426 32.41 -25.09 -19.69
C ASN A 426 31.24 -25.62 -18.83
N GLN A 427 30.34 -24.75 -18.38
CA GLN A 427 29.21 -25.09 -17.52
C GLN A 427 27.89 -25.06 -18.26
N ASN A 428 27.01 -25.97 -17.88
CA ASN A 428 25.58 -25.98 -18.23
C ASN A 428 24.82 -26.12 -16.91
N LEU A 429 24.16 -25.04 -16.48
CA LEU A 429 23.49 -24.93 -15.20
C LEU A 429 22.01 -24.61 -15.41
N GLY A 430 21.17 -25.20 -14.58
CA GLY A 430 19.74 -24.95 -14.58
C GLY A 430 19.24 -24.75 -13.16
N TYR A 431 18.51 -23.66 -12.94
CA TYR A 431 17.96 -23.34 -11.63
C TYR A 431 16.49 -22.96 -11.71
N ASN A 432 15.76 -23.26 -10.64
CA ASN A 432 14.46 -22.66 -10.38
C ASN A 432 14.51 -21.75 -9.15
N GLY A 433 13.57 -20.82 -9.05
CA GLY A 433 13.46 -19.97 -7.88
C GLY A 433 12.85 -18.60 -8.15
N SER A 434 13.02 -17.75 -7.16
CA SER A 434 12.51 -16.39 -7.10
C SER A 434 13.60 -15.58 -6.40
N ASN A 435 14.54 -15.02 -7.16
CA ASN A 435 15.74 -14.45 -6.57
C ASN A 435 16.11 -13.08 -7.14
N ARG A 436 16.69 -12.24 -6.28
CA ARG A 436 17.32 -10.97 -6.64
C ARG A 436 18.83 -11.12 -6.81
N PHE A 437 19.33 -10.74 -7.97
CA PHE A 437 20.74 -10.70 -8.33
C PHE A 437 21.27 -9.27 -8.41
N ASN A 438 22.55 -9.09 -8.08
CA ASN A 438 23.32 -7.92 -8.44
C ASN A 438 23.66 -7.93 -9.94
N SER A 439 24.11 -9.05 -10.50
CA SER A 439 24.42 -9.19 -11.93
C SER A 439 24.32 -10.65 -12.39
N ILE A 440 24.12 -10.86 -13.70
CA ILE A 440 24.19 -12.19 -14.33
C ILE A 440 25.14 -12.11 -15.52
N THR A 441 26.16 -12.98 -15.53
CA THR A 441 27.08 -13.18 -16.66
C THR A 441 27.07 -14.65 -17.08
N VAL A 442 26.71 -14.91 -18.33
CA VAL A 442 26.62 -16.27 -18.89
C VAL A 442 27.68 -16.44 -19.98
N GLU A 443 28.76 -17.14 -19.67
CA GLU A 443 29.77 -17.56 -20.65
C GLU A 443 29.50 -18.97 -21.21
N GLY A 444 28.70 -19.77 -20.50
CA GLY A 444 28.31 -21.15 -20.86
C GLY A 444 26.84 -21.30 -21.24
N GLN A 445 26.13 -22.21 -20.58
CA GLN A 445 24.69 -22.41 -20.75
C GLN A 445 23.95 -22.25 -19.43
N LEU A 446 22.91 -21.42 -19.42
CA LEU A 446 22.08 -21.16 -18.25
C LEU A 446 20.60 -21.34 -18.60
N LEU A 447 19.88 -22.11 -17.77
CA LEU A 447 18.42 -22.12 -17.72
C LEU A 447 17.97 -21.53 -16.38
N LEU A 448 17.13 -20.49 -16.41
CA LEU A 448 16.49 -19.94 -15.23
C LEU A 448 14.96 -20.06 -15.32
N CYS A 449 14.38 -20.77 -14.36
CA CYS A 449 12.93 -21.02 -14.25
C CYS A 449 12.32 -20.31 -13.03
N GLY A 450 11.39 -19.38 -13.25
CA GLY A 450 10.74 -18.61 -12.19
C GLY A 450 11.03 -17.13 -12.36
N THR A 451 11.35 -16.43 -11.28
CA THR A 451 11.41 -14.96 -11.30
C THR A 451 12.76 -14.43 -10.87
N TRP A 452 13.30 -13.52 -11.68
CA TRP A 452 14.66 -13.02 -11.56
C TRP A 452 14.68 -11.51 -11.70
N ALA A 453 15.01 -10.82 -10.62
CA ALA A 453 15.26 -9.38 -10.63
C ALA A 453 16.77 -9.14 -10.62
N VAL A 454 17.30 -8.40 -11.59
CA VAL A 454 18.74 -8.11 -11.71
C VAL A 454 18.97 -6.62 -11.58
N ARG A 455 19.72 -6.23 -10.55
CA ARG A 455 20.00 -4.83 -10.24
C ARG A 455 20.88 -4.14 -11.29
N ASN A 456 21.91 -4.84 -11.78
CA ASN A 456 22.85 -4.33 -12.78
C ASN A 456 22.65 -5.03 -14.14
N ASP A 457 23.67 -4.97 -15.01
CA ASP A 457 23.61 -5.52 -16.35
C ASP A 457 23.49 -7.05 -16.35
N VAL A 458 22.85 -7.56 -17.40
CA VAL A 458 22.87 -8.97 -17.77
C VAL A 458 23.70 -9.14 -19.03
N LYS A 459 24.72 -10.00 -18.98
CA LYS A 459 25.58 -10.30 -20.14
C LYS A 459 25.48 -11.77 -20.52
N VAL A 460 25.13 -12.04 -21.78
CA VAL A 460 25.28 -13.35 -22.42
C VAL A 460 26.49 -13.27 -23.34
N ASP A 461 27.60 -13.92 -22.95
CA ASP A 461 28.88 -13.81 -23.63
C ASP A 461 28.91 -14.58 -24.96
N LYS A 462 29.98 -14.40 -25.73
CA LYS A 462 30.12 -14.95 -27.08
C LYS A 462 29.84 -16.46 -27.12
N GLU A 463 28.97 -16.87 -28.04
CA GLU A 463 28.57 -18.28 -28.25
C GLU A 463 27.89 -18.95 -27.03
N ALA A 464 27.53 -18.19 -26.00
CA ALA A 464 26.79 -18.66 -24.84
C ALA A 464 25.28 -18.74 -25.11
N ALA A 465 24.56 -19.45 -24.23
CA ALA A 465 23.10 -19.53 -24.28
C ALA A 465 22.48 -19.26 -22.91
N PHE A 466 21.50 -18.37 -22.87
CA PHE A 466 20.68 -18.12 -21.70
C PHE A 466 19.20 -18.33 -22.05
N ASP A 467 18.59 -19.33 -21.44
CA ASP A 467 17.17 -19.64 -21.55
C ASP A 467 16.46 -19.20 -20.26
N MET A 468 15.38 -18.46 -20.38
CA MET A 468 14.57 -17.98 -19.26
C MET A 468 13.11 -18.36 -19.45
N ARG A 469 12.54 -18.99 -18.42
CA ARG A 469 11.12 -19.32 -18.34
C ARG A 469 10.52 -18.68 -17.10
N GLY A 470 9.55 -17.78 -17.27
CA GLY A 470 8.98 -16.97 -16.19
C GLY A 470 9.24 -15.48 -16.40
N THR A 471 9.82 -14.79 -15.42
CA THR A 471 9.98 -13.34 -15.43
C THR A 471 11.44 -12.94 -15.23
N LEU A 472 11.97 -12.09 -16.10
CA LEU A 472 13.27 -11.43 -15.96
C LEU A 472 13.11 -9.91 -16.01
N ILE A 473 13.52 -9.24 -14.93
CA ILE A 473 13.46 -7.78 -14.80
C ILE A 473 14.88 -7.26 -14.58
N VAL A 474 15.34 -6.31 -15.40
CA VAL A 474 16.72 -5.80 -15.37
C VAL A 474 16.72 -4.28 -15.19
N GLY A 475 17.41 -3.82 -14.15
CA GLY A 475 17.59 -2.41 -13.83
C GLY A 475 16.33 -1.70 -13.32
N ARG A 476 16.42 -0.37 -13.21
CA ARG A 476 15.31 0.53 -12.88
C ARG A 476 15.42 1.85 -13.64
N ASN A 477 14.34 2.60 -13.77
CA ASN A 477 14.29 3.81 -14.60
C ASN A 477 15.28 4.90 -14.14
N SER A 478 15.46 5.08 -12.84
CA SER A 478 16.41 6.03 -12.25
C SER A 478 17.87 5.56 -12.30
N ASP A 479 18.12 4.27 -12.57
CA ASP A 479 19.47 3.70 -12.73
C ASP A 479 19.48 2.62 -13.82
N ARG A 480 19.41 3.07 -15.07
CA ARG A 480 19.20 2.19 -16.23
C ARG A 480 20.32 1.18 -16.42
N LYS A 481 19.95 -0.02 -16.88
CA LYS A 481 20.88 -1.15 -17.11
C LYS A 481 20.57 -1.87 -18.41
N ASP A 482 21.60 -2.51 -18.94
CA ASP A 482 21.55 -3.10 -20.26
C ASP A 482 21.50 -4.63 -20.18
N VAL A 483 20.80 -5.23 -21.15
CA VAL A 483 20.96 -6.64 -21.49
C VAL A 483 21.81 -6.71 -22.75
N ILE A 484 22.98 -7.33 -22.64
CA ILE A 484 23.95 -7.44 -23.72
C ILE A 484 24.03 -8.92 -24.14
N VAL A 485 23.67 -9.19 -25.39
CA VAL A 485 23.81 -10.51 -26.02
C VAL A 485 24.95 -10.40 -27.03
N GLU A 486 26.10 -10.98 -26.68
CA GLU A 486 27.36 -10.87 -27.43
C GLU A 486 27.34 -11.69 -28.73
N GLU A 487 28.46 -11.65 -29.48
CA GLU A 487 28.58 -12.24 -30.81
C GLU A 487 28.14 -13.72 -30.84
N ASN A 488 27.21 -14.08 -31.73
CA ASN A 488 26.66 -15.44 -31.89
C ASN A 488 26.05 -16.05 -30.63
N ALA A 489 25.78 -15.27 -29.59
CA ALA A 489 25.11 -15.74 -28.38
C ALA A 489 23.59 -15.85 -28.59
N THR A 490 22.92 -16.64 -27.75
CA THR A 490 21.47 -16.81 -27.83
C THR A 490 20.80 -16.50 -26.48
N LEU A 491 19.76 -15.67 -26.51
CA LEU A 491 18.84 -15.43 -25.40
C LEU A 491 17.46 -15.97 -25.78
N ARG A 492 16.90 -16.88 -24.98
CA ARG A 492 15.53 -17.40 -25.18
C ARG A 492 14.64 -17.03 -24.01
N ILE A 493 13.45 -16.56 -24.33
CA ILE A 493 12.47 -16.05 -23.37
C ILE A 493 11.14 -16.80 -23.57
N GLU A 494 10.64 -17.41 -22.50
CA GLU A 494 9.26 -17.88 -22.37
C GLU A 494 8.62 -17.17 -21.17
N GLY A 495 7.98 -16.04 -21.41
CA GLY A 495 7.30 -15.23 -20.38
C GLY A 495 7.58 -13.73 -20.47
N ASP A 496 7.77 -13.10 -19.31
CA ASP A 496 7.92 -11.65 -19.17
C ASP A 496 9.38 -11.23 -19.17
N PHE A 497 9.73 -10.33 -20.09
CA PHE A 497 11.08 -9.78 -20.22
C PHE A 497 11.05 -8.26 -20.16
N ALA A 498 11.49 -7.71 -19.03
CA ALA A 498 11.49 -6.27 -18.77
C ALA A 498 12.93 -5.74 -18.60
N ILE A 499 13.27 -4.71 -19.38
CA ILE A 499 14.55 -4.01 -19.32
C ILE A 499 14.29 -2.52 -19.11
N TYR A 500 14.72 -2.02 -17.96
CA TYR A 500 14.77 -0.60 -17.67
C TYR A 500 16.08 0.00 -18.22
N GLY A 501 16.28 -0.08 -19.54
CA GLY A 501 17.50 0.33 -20.24
C GLY A 501 17.57 -0.27 -21.64
N ASN A 502 18.77 -0.54 -22.16
CA ASN A 502 18.92 -0.98 -23.55
C ASN A 502 18.97 -2.50 -23.69
N LEU A 503 18.48 -2.99 -24.83
CA LEU A 503 18.79 -4.32 -25.33
C LEU A 503 19.82 -4.18 -26.45
N ILE A 504 20.96 -4.84 -26.30
CA ILE A 504 22.07 -4.77 -27.26
C ILE A 504 22.33 -6.18 -27.81
N LEU A 505 21.90 -6.40 -29.05
CA LEU A 505 22.16 -7.63 -29.80
C LEU A 505 23.38 -7.40 -30.71
N LYS A 506 24.50 -8.05 -30.37
CA LYS A 506 25.75 -7.99 -31.13
C LYS A 506 25.72 -8.88 -32.35
N LYS A 507 26.71 -8.73 -33.23
CA LYS A 507 26.80 -9.47 -34.50
C LYS A 507 26.42 -10.96 -34.36
N GLY A 508 25.44 -11.41 -35.15
CA GLY A 508 25.01 -12.81 -35.15
C GLY A 508 24.23 -13.29 -33.91
N ALA A 509 23.93 -12.41 -32.95
CA ALA A 509 23.15 -12.77 -31.75
C ALA A 509 21.69 -13.11 -32.08
N SER A 510 21.10 -14.02 -31.31
CA SER A 510 19.70 -14.44 -31.44
C SER A 510 18.90 -14.11 -30.17
N LEU A 511 17.73 -13.51 -30.33
CA LEU A 511 16.68 -13.40 -29.32
C LEU A 511 15.45 -14.19 -29.78
N GLU A 512 15.04 -15.19 -29.01
CA GLU A 512 13.94 -16.11 -29.37
C GLU A 512 12.86 -16.07 -28.30
N PHE A 513 11.65 -15.66 -28.67
CA PHE A 513 10.47 -15.78 -27.84
C PHE A 513 9.79 -17.13 -28.09
N LEU A 514 9.59 -17.92 -27.05
CA LEU A 514 9.03 -19.26 -27.12
C LEU A 514 7.59 -19.26 -26.59
N GLY A 515 6.68 -19.94 -27.27
CA GLY A 515 5.25 -19.97 -26.91
C GLY A 515 4.49 -18.70 -27.27
N ASP A 516 3.29 -18.54 -26.70
CA ASP A 516 2.27 -17.62 -27.24
C ASP A 516 1.93 -16.43 -26.30
N ALA A 517 2.55 -16.34 -25.12
CA ALA A 517 2.17 -15.37 -24.07
C ALA A 517 3.36 -14.48 -23.61
N ASN A 518 4.30 -14.22 -24.51
CA ASN A 518 5.49 -13.43 -24.19
C ASN A 518 5.21 -11.93 -24.17
N ARG A 519 5.85 -11.21 -23.25
CA ARG A 519 5.82 -9.73 -23.20
C ARG A 519 7.23 -9.18 -23.12
N ALA A 520 7.51 -8.16 -23.92
CA ALA A 520 8.76 -7.42 -23.88
C ALA A 520 8.49 -5.96 -23.48
N TYR A 521 9.06 -5.53 -22.35
CA TYR A 521 8.96 -4.17 -21.85
C TYR A 521 10.35 -3.52 -21.81
N ILE A 522 10.68 -2.71 -22.82
CA ILE A 522 12.02 -2.10 -22.94
C ILE A 522 11.89 -0.58 -22.92
N THR A 523 12.50 0.09 -21.93
CA THR A 523 12.40 1.55 -21.79
C THR A 523 13.46 2.31 -22.58
N GLY A 524 14.61 1.69 -22.85
CA GLY A 524 15.70 2.25 -23.67
C GLY A 524 15.59 1.88 -25.15
N THR A 525 16.74 1.64 -25.77
CA THR A 525 16.85 1.32 -27.20
C THR A 525 17.12 -0.16 -27.44
N VAL A 526 16.59 -0.68 -28.55
CA VAL A 526 16.95 -2.01 -29.07
C VAL A 526 17.97 -1.80 -30.19
N THR A 527 19.21 -2.22 -29.97
CA THR A 527 20.29 -2.14 -30.96
C THR A 527 20.52 -3.53 -31.56
N GLN A 528 20.42 -3.61 -32.89
CA GLN A 528 20.62 -4.84 -33.66
C GLN A 528 21.81 -4.66 -34.61
N GLU A 529 22.92 -5.37 -34.35
CA GLU A 529 24.08 -5.41 -35.25
C GLU A 529 23.87 -6.39 -36.42
N GLU A 530 24.83 -6.46 -37.35
CA GLU A 530 24.74 -7.30 -38.56
C GLU A 530 24.47 -8.78 -38.23
N GLY A 531 23.49 -9.37 -38.91
CA GLY A 531 23.19 -10.80 -38.81
C GLY A 531 22.46 -11.23 -37.54
N THR A 532 21.95 -10.29 -36.74
CA THR A 532 21.09 -10.58 -35.59
C THR A 532 19.73 -11.12 -35.99
N THR A 533 19.10 -11.90 -35.12
CA THR A 533 17.74 -12.42 -35.30
C THR A 533 16.87 -12.20 -34.07
N VAL A 534 15.65 -11.71 -34.27
CA VAL A 534 14.59 -11.68 -33.26
C VAL A 534 13.41 -12.48 -33.81
N THR A 535 12.98 -13.53 -33.11
CA THR A 535 11.94 -14.46 -33.60
C THR A 535 10.95 -14.84 -32.49
N GLY A 536 9.77 -15.34 -32.88
CA GLY A 536 8.69 -15.73 -31.97
C GLY A 536 7.58 -14.68 -31.87
N GLU A 537 6.48 -15.06 -31.22
CA GLU A 537 5.33 -14.17 -30.96
C GLU A 537 5.49 -13.53 -29.57
N PHE A 538 5.35 -12.21 -29.50
CA PHE A 538 5.42 -11.45 -28.25
C PHE A 538 4.68 -10.11 -28.37
N ASN A 539 4.24 -9.57 -27.23
CA ASN A 539 3.70 -8.23 -27.14
C ASN A 539 4.83 -7.23 -26.82
N ASP A 540 5.12 -6.33 -27.75
CA ASP A 540 6.08 -5.23 -27.55
C ASP A 540 5.39 -4.06 -26.85
N MET A 541 5.55 -4.00 -25.53
CA MET A 541 4.81 -3.07 -24.67
C MET A 541 5.16 -1.60 -24.93
N ASN A 542 6.34 -1.33 -25.49
CA ASN A 542 6.85 0.04 -25.71
C ASN A 542 7.20 0.34 -27.17
N ASN A 543 6.84 -0.53 -28.12
CA ASN A 543 7.12 -0.40 -29.56
C ASN A 543 8.60 -0.09 -29.86
N ARG A 544 9.51 -0.95 -29.38
CA ARG A 544 10.96 -0.81 -29.55
C ARG A 544 11.55 -1.69 -30.65
N PHE A 545 10.85 -2.73 -31.11
CA PHE A 545 11.34 -3.68 -32.12
C PHE A 545 10.99 -3.33 -33.56
#